data_AF-A0A6B0Y7D1-F1
#
_entry.id   AF-A0A6B0Y7D1-F1
#
_cell.length_a   1.000
_cell.length_b   1.000
_cell.length_c   1.000
_cell.angle_alpha   90.00
_cell.angle_beta   90.00
_cell.angle_gamma   90.00
#
_symmetry.space_group_name_H-M   'P 1'
#
loop_
_entity.id
_entity.type
_entity.pdbx_description
1 polymer ?
#
loop_
_entity_poly.entity_id
_entity_poly.type
_entity_poly.pdbx_seq_one_letter_code
_entity_poly.pdbx_strand_id
1 'polypeptide(L)'
;MTRTRESTPPSAIADEVQAAIQQQLSTHGFYSPVELLLATNRLGYDDYRAWRRGDRRTLDAVLRNGVAEARTLLEEADTWVRGLHLEAEAAALIGTDKHAGVELKASTNREFDNLLHVEYRRDVDRAQPDLFLDGAQAQVQNQLIEAITARDAAACGDKLRQLASLDAEHWAIDHAGALIDALQAAPLHQPEDARQRLDVIESRWLPAASALLRAGARDFLSPLWRDVGRALEGVAFVARDAKGHASWAYLNGLDWSSVKRTVLEVQNWESEPLLHTWLALARWRLAEYREAMRSWFTLCWHFPAHFTECVESSTFPNSSLLRAWVDAQNLDPPITPPWFPAWLLTGTPGIARTMGPCGGTTGPERAFDHLVALRRGTSDREDLDHRRALKDLHPDLLGRYLSSLDD
;
A
#
# COMPACT_ATOMS: atom_id res chain seq x y z
N MET A 1 -24.22 -3.16 44.54
CA MET A 1 -23.74 -1.96 43.83
C MET A 1 -22.50 -2.36 43.04
N THR A 2 -22.73 -2.89 41.85
CA THR A 2 -21.70 -3.34 40.93
C THR A 2 -21.26 -2.12 40.12
N ARG A 3 -20.04 -1.64 40.34
CA ARG A 3 -19.47 -0.54 39.55
C ARG A 3 -19.18 -1.07 38.16
N THR A 4 -20.00 -0.65 37.20
CA THR A 4 -19.71 -0.67 35.77
C THR A 4 -18.38 0.05 35.56
N ARG A 5 -17.35 -0.66 35.11
CA ARG A 5 -16.12 -0.04 34.61
C ARG A 5 -16.51 0.67 33.32
N GLU A 6 -16.64 1.99 33.38
CA GLU A 6 -16.63 2.85 32.21
C GLU A 6 -15.26 2.65 31.53
N SER A 7 -15.29 1.98 30.38
CA SER A 7 -14.17 1.87 29.46
C SER A 7 -13.83 3.27 28.97
N THR A 8 -12.75 3.84 29.51
CA THR A 8 -12.11 5.02 28.95
C THR A 8 -11.78 4.71 27.49
N PRO A 9 -12.15 5.56 26.51
CA PRO A 9 -11.79 5.32 25.12
C PRO A 9 -10.26 5.22 25.02
N PRO A 10 -9.72 4.22 24.28
CA PRO A 10 -8.27 4.09 24.12
C PRO A 10 -7.69 5.38 23.52
N SER A 11 -6.48 5.73 23.95
CA SER A 11 -5.66 6.81 23.39
C SER A 11 -5.85 6.90 21.88
N ALA A 12 -6.14 8.10 21.37
CA ALA A 12 -6.43 8.32 19.95
C ALA A 12 -5.15 8.14 19.11
N ILE A 13 -4.89 6.91 18.69
CA ILE A 13 -3.91 6.62 17.64
C ILE A 13 -4.41 7.21 16.32
N ALA A 14 -3.51 7.62 15.43
CA ALA A 14 -3.87 8.26 14.17
C ALA A 14 -4.89 7.42 13.35
N ASP A 15 -5.88 8.10 12.75
CA ASP A 15 -6.98 7.47 11.99
C ASP A 15 -6.46 6.50 10.89
N GLU A 16 -5.35 6.86 10.23
CA GLU A 16 -4.73 6.02 9.20
C GLU A 16 -4.26 4.65 9.72
N VAL A 17 -3.80 4.62 10.98
CA VAL A 17 -3.31 3.42 11.64
C VAL A 17 -4.48 2.54 12.03
N GLN A 18 -5.55 3.14 12.57
CA GLN A 18 -6.79 2.42 12.89
C GLN A 18 -7.38 1.77 11.63
N ALA A 19 -7.49 2.52 10.53
CA ALA A 19 -7.99 2.02 9.27
C ALA A 19 -7.15 0.86 8.73
N ALA A 20 -5.81 0.97 8.79
CA ALA A 20 -4.91 -0.09 8.36
C ALA A 20 -5.06 -1.37 9.21
N ILE A 21 -5.18 -1.25 10.53
CA ILE A 21 -5.39 -2.40 11.42
C ILE A 21 -6.75 -3.05 11.15
N GLN A 22 -7.81 -2.25 11.03
CA GLN A 22 -9.15 -2.76 10.74
C GLN A 22 -9.20 -3.50 9.39
N GLN A 23 -8.50 -2.99 8.39
CA GLN A 23 -8.37 -3.64 7.09
C GLN A 23 -7.66 -5.00 7.20
N GLN A 24 -6.58 -5.09 7.99
CA GLN A 24 -5.92 -6.38 8.21
C GLN A 24 -6.83 -7.38 8.91
N LEU A 25 -7.54 -6.94 9.95
CA LEU A 25 -8.48 -7.80 10.69
C LEU A 25 -9.63 -8.27 9.79
N SER A 26 -10.17 -7.41 8.93
CA SER A 26 -11.25 -7.79 8.01
C SER A 26 -10.77 -8.71 6.89
N THR A 27 -9.55 -8.51 6.39
CA THR A 27 -9.02 -9.25 5.22
C THR A 27 -8.36 -10.56 5.61
N HIS A 28 -7.67 -10.60 6.75
CA HIS A 28 -6.80 -11.71 7.15
C HIS A 28 -7.27 -12.40 8.43
N GLY A 29 -8.12 -11.75 9.23
CA GLY A 29 -8.54 -12.22 10.55
C GLY A 29 -7.54 -11.92 11.68
N PHE A 30 -6.38 -11.35 11.36
CA PHE A 30 -5.35 -11.00 12.32
C PHE A 30 -4.66 -9.69 11.97
N TYR A 31 -4.00 -9.11 12.96
CA TYR A 31 -3.15 -7.92 12.81
C TYR A 31 -1.69 -8.31 13.02
N SER A 32 -0.81 -7.86 12.11
CA SER A 32 0.64 -8.01 12.22
C SER A 32 1.33 -6.64 12.22
N PRO A 33 2.21 -6.35 13.18
CA PRO A 33 2.98 -5.11 13.24
C PRO A 33 3.87 -4.88 12.01
N VAL A 34 4.43 -5.93 11.41
CA VAL A 34 5.23 -5.81 10.18
C VAL A 34 4.35 -5.35 9.01
N GLU A 35 3.16 -5.94 8.88
CA GLU A 35 2.19 -5.56 7.85
C GLU A 35 1.70 -4.13 8.04
N LEU A 36 1.58 -3.66 9.29
CA LEU A 36 1.24 -2.27 9.57
C LEU A 36 2.29 -1.30 9.06
N LEU A 37 3.58 -1.60 9.29
CA LEU A 37 4.68 -0.78 8.81
C LEU A 37 4.71 -0.72 7.28
N LEU A 38 4.35 -1.82 6.59
CA LEU A 38 4.20 -1.84 5.13
C LEU A 38 2.99 -1.03 4.66
N ALA A 39 1.83 -1.22 5.31
CA ALA A 39 0.58 -0.53 4.97
C ALA A 39 0.71 0.99 5.14
N THR A 40 1.30 1.43 6.25
CA THR A 40 1.56 2.84 6.59
C THR A 40 2.82 3.41 5.93
N ASN A 41 3.44 2.67 5.01
CA ASN A 41 4.58 3.12 4.22
C ASN A 41 5.79 3.53 5.08
N ARG A 42 5.91 2.97 6.30
CA ARG A 42 7.05 3.11 7.21
C ARG A 42 8.16 2.10 6.92
N LEU A 43 7.83 1.01 6.24
CA LEU A 43 8.74 0.03 5.68
C LEU A 43 8.49 -0.09 4.17
N GLY A 44 9.55 -0.05 3.37
CA GLY A 44 9.47 -0.31 1.93
C GLY A 44 9.37 -1.81 1.64
N TYR A 45 8.57 -2.18 0.65
CA TYR A 45 8.39 -3.61 0.30
C TYR A 45 9.67 -4.26 -0.22
N ASP A 46 10.50 -3.54 -0.99
CA ASP A 46 11.79 -4.06 -1.46
C ASP A 46 12.76 -4.34 -0.30
N ASP A 47 12.78 -3.46 0.71
CA ASP A 47 13.59 -3.64 1.90
C ASP A 47 13.11 -4.80 2.77
N TYR A 48 11.79 -4.91 2.94
CA TYR A 48 11.16 -6.07 3.56
C TYR A 48 11.55 -7.35 2.83
N ARG A 49 11.40 -7.42 1.51
CA ARG A 49 11.77 -8.60 0.71
C ARG A 49 13.27 -8.93 0.82
N ALA A 50 14.15 -7.94 0.78
CA ALA A 50 15.59 -8.13 0.96
C ALA A 50 15.91 -8.72 2.34
N TRP A 51 15.24 -8.27 3.39
CA TRP A 51 15.35 -8.84 4.73
C TRP A 51 14.82 -10.28 4.79
N ARG A 52 13.64 -10.54 4.22
CA ARG A 52 13.06 -11.90 4.14
C ARG A 52 13.98 -12.89 3.46
N ARG A 53 14.66 -12.48 2.40
CA ARG A 53 15.61 -13.32 1.62
C ARG A 53 16.98 -13.49 2.27
N GLY A 54 17.26 -12.77 3.35
CA GLY A 54 18.57 -12.75 4.01
C GLY A 54 19.61 -11.83 3.36
N ASP A 55 19.24 -11.05 2.34
CA ASP A 55 20.12 -10.03 1.75
C ASP A 55 20.34 -8.85 2.72
N ARG A 56 19.47 -8.70 3.73
CA ARG A 56 19.57 -7.72 4.82
C ARG A 56 19.40 -8.41 6.17
N ARG A 57 20.22 -8.04 7.16
CA ARG A 57 20.21 -8.68 8.50
C ARG A 57 19.07 -8.23 9.40
N THR A 58 18.72 -6.94 9.37
CA THR A 58 17.66 -6.30 10.19
C THR A 58 16.99 -5.18 9.39
N LEU A 59 15.86 -4.67 9.90
CA LEU A 59 15.07 -3.59 9.31
C LEU A 59 15.46 -2.20 9.84
N ASP A 60 16.26 -2.10 10.91
CA ASP A 60 16.56 -0.85 11.61
C ASP A 60 16.99 0.31 10.69
N ALA A 61 17.86 0.02 9.73
CA ALA A 61 18.44 1.03 8.84
C ALA A 61 17.52 1.49 7.69
N VAL A 62 16.38 0.81 7.49
CA VAL A 62 15.45 1.03 6.37
C VAL A 62 14.07 1.49 6.82
N LEU A 63 13.82 1.50 8.12
CA LEU A 63 12.61 2.07 8.67
C LEU A 63 12.60 3.58 8.46
N ARG A 64 11.52 4.07 7.84
CA ARG A 64 11.36 5.50 7.60
C ARG A 64 11.16 6.21 8.91
N ASN A 65 11.93 7.30 9.05
CA ASN A 65 12.06 8.09 10.26
C ASN A 65 12.65 7.32 11.47
N GLY A 66 13.23 6.14 11.23
CA GLY A 66 14.00 5.40 12.21
C GLY A 66 13.20 4.54 13.19
N VAL A 67 13.95 3.74 13.96
CA VAL A 67 13.41 2.74 14.90
C VAL A 67 12.57 3.37 16.02
N ALA A 68 12.96 4.54 16.53
CA ALA A 68 12.27 5.17 17.66
C ALA A 68 10.81 5.49 17.32
N GLU A 69 10.56 6.11 16.16
CA GLU A 69 9.22 6.45 15.72
C GLU A 69 8.39 5.22 15.36
N ALA A 70 9.01 4.24 14.69
CA ALA A 70 8.34 2.97 14.40
C ALA A 70 7.93 2.26 15.69
N ARG A 71 8.77 2.29 16.73
CA ARG A 71 8.45 1.70 18.03
C ARG A 71 7.27 2.40 18.69
N THR A 72 7.30 3.74 18.78
CA THR A 72 6.19 4.51 19.36
C THR A 72 4.87 4.21 18.67
N LEU A 73 4.86 4.17 17.34
CA LEU A 73 3.68 3.78 16.56
C LEU A 73 3.15 2.39 16.95
N LEU A 74 4.03 1.39 17.08
CA LEU A 74 3.63 0.02 17.42
C LEU A 74 3.18 -0.12 18.88
N GLU A 75 3.76 0.65 19.80
CA GLU A 75 3.32 0.68 21.22
C GLU A 75 1.93 1.31 21.37
N GLU A 76 1.65 2.38 20.62
CA GLU A 76 0.32 2.97 20.53
C GLU A 76 -0.67 1.98 19.90
N ALA A 77 -0.26 1.29 18.84
CA ALA A 77 -1.08 0.27 18.19
C ALA A 77 -1.40 -0.90 19.13
N ASP A 78 -0.40 -1.43 19.87
CA ASP A 78 -0.58 -2.48 20.89
C ASP A 78 -1.61 -2.05 21.95
N THR A 79 -1.47 -0.83 22.47
CA THR A 79 -2.39 -0.27 23.46
C THR A 79 -3.82 -0.23 22.92
N TRP A 80 -3.99 0.21 21.68
CA TRP A 80 -5.29 0.33 21.03
C TRP A 80 -5.93 -1.05 20.76
N VAL A 81 -5.18 -2.00 20.19
CA VAL A 81 -5.70 -3.35 19.88
C VAL A 81 -6.04 -4.15 21.14
N ARG A 82 -5.31 -3.96 22.24
CA ARG A 82 -5.69 -4.53 23.54
C ARG A 82 -6.98 -3.93 24.08
N GLY A 83 -7.21 -2.65 23.82
CA GLY A 83 -8.50 -1.98 24.08
C GLY A 83 -9.67 -2.58 23.30
N LEU A 84 -9.39 -3.21 22.14
CA LEU A 84 -10.36 -3.97 21.35
C LEU A 84 -10.47 -5.45 21.76
N HIS A 85 -9.84 -5.85 22.87
CA HIS A 85 -9.81 -7.23 23.37
C HIS A 85 -9.17 -8.23 22.38
N LEU A 86 -8.18 -7.80 21.59
CA LEU A 86 -7.36 -8.73 20.81
C LEU A 86 -6.27 -9.36 21.69
N GLU A 87 -6.04 -10.66 21.50
CA GLU A 87 -4.98 -11.41 22.19
C GLU A 87 -3.69 -11.38 21.38
N ALA A 88 -2.57 -11.11 22.06
CA ALA A 88 -1.23 -11.14 21.48
C ALA A 88 -0.68 -12.58 21.54
N GLU A 89 -0.34 -13.13 20.38
CA GLU A 89 0.30 -14.44 20.25
C GLU A 89 1.70 -14.28 19.64
N ALA A 90 2.67 -15.06 20.13
CA ALA A 90 4.03 -15.03 19.60
C ALA A 90 4.03 -15.56 18.16
N ALA A 91 4.64 -14.81 17.25
CA ALA A 91 4.72 -15.14 15.83
C ALA A 91 6.17 -15.14 15.36
N ALA A 92 6.58 -16.23 14.70
CA ALA A 92 7.91 -16.36 14.15
C ALA A 92 7.99 -15.75 12.74
N LEU A 93 9.00 -14.91 12.49
CA LEU A 93 9.23 -14.30 11.18
C LEU A 93 10.22 -15.17 10.38
N ILE A 94 9.72 -16.10 9.56
CA ILE A 94 10.58 -17.14 8.93
C ILE A 94 11.09 -16.75 7.55
N GLY A 95 12.39 -16.66 7.32
CA GLY A 95 12.97 -16.23 6.04
C GLY A 95 12.61 -17.08 4.83
N THR A 96 12.95 -16.55 3.66
CA THR A 96 12.70 -17.13 2.34
C THR A 96 14.00 -17.25 1.54
N ASP A 97 13.96 -17.97 0.42
CA ASP A 97 15.10 -18.21 -0.47
C ASP A 97 16.35 -18.70 0.30
N LYS A 98 17.41 -17.87 0.39
CA LYS A 98 18.68 -18.24 1.04
C LYS A 98 18.52 -18.53 2.55
N HIS A 99 17.48 -17.98 3.18
CA HIS A 99 17.15 -18.15 4.59
C HIS A 99 15.82 -18.91 4.79
N ALA A 100 15.40 -19.72 3.81
CA ALA A 100 14.20 -20.55 3.94
C ALA A 100 14.22 -21.35 5.26
N GLY A 101 13.17 -21.22 6.06
CA GLY A 101 13.03 -21.92 7.34
C GLY A 101 13.83 -21.33 8.52
N VAL A 102 14.58 -20.24 8.32
CA VAL A 102 15.36 -19.59 9.37
C VAL A 102 14.52 -18.49 10.02
N GLU A 103 14.38 -18.51 11.34
CA GLU A 103 13.76 -17.40 12.08
C GLU A 103 14.62 -16.14 11.97
N LEU A 104 14.00 -15.05 11.51
CA LEU A 104 14.66 -13.79 11.23
C LEU A 104 14.58 -12.85 12.40
N LYS A 105 15.69 -12.19 12.69
CA LYS A 105 15.73 -11.05 13.59
C LYS A 105 15.31 -9.79 12.83
N ALA A 106 14.30 -9.09 13.29
CA ALA A 106 13.80 -7.89 12.64
C ALA A 106 14.57 -6.65 13.10
N SER A 107 15.03 -6.61 14.35
CA SER A 107 15.69 -5.44 14.94
C SER A 107 16.84 -5.78 15.89
N THR A 108 17.85 -4.92 15.98
CA THR A 108 18.91 -5.03 17.00
C THR A 108 18.44 -4.65 18.40
N ASN A 109 17.45 -3.76 18.50
CA ASN A 109 16.76 -3.43 19.74
C ASN A 109 15.76 -4.54 20.09
N ARG A 110 15.97 -5.20 21.23
CA ARG A 110 15.18 -6.35 21.69
C ARG A 110 13.71 -6.01 21.96
N GLU A 111 13.40 -4.84 22.51
CA GLU A 111 12.01 -4.45 22.78
C GLU A 111 11.24 -4.28 21.49
N PHE A 112 11.83 -3.58 20.53
CA PHE A 112 11.22 -3.38 19.21
C PHE A 112 11.15 -4.68 18.39
N ASP A 113 12.18 -5.54 18.49
CA ASP A 113 12.18 -6.86 17.85
C ASP A 113 11.05 -7.74 18.40
N ASN A 114 10.83 -7.74 19.71
CA ASN A 114 9.71 -8.46 20.33
C ASN A 114 8.35 -7.94 19.83
N LEU A 115 8.17 -6.62 19.69
CA LEU A 115 6.93 -6.05 19.15
C LEU A 115 6.63 -6.54 17.73
N LEU A 116 7.66 -6.82 16.92
CA LEU A 116 7.48 -7.31 15.55
C LEU A 116 7.16 -8.82 15.48
N HIS A 117 7.45 -9.58 16.55
CA HIS A 117 7.23 -11.03 16.65
C HIS A 117 5.91 -11.38 17.37
N VAL A 118 4.87 -10.58 17.11
CA VAL A 118 3.54 -10.76 17.68
C VAL A 118 2.50 -10.66 16.58
N GLU A 119 1.49 -11.51 16.65
CA GLU A 119 0.23 -11.37 15.92
C GLU A 119 -0.91 -11.15 16.91
N TYR A 120 -1.93 -10.41 16.48
CA TYR A 120 -3.11 -10.16 17.32
C TYR A 120 -4.35 -10.74 16.65
N ARG A 121 -5.13 -11.50 17.43
CA ARG A 121 -6.34 -12.21 16.96
C ARG A 121 -7.51 -11.98 17.90
N ARG A 122 -8.73 -12.18 17.41
CA ARG A 122 -9.94 -12.16 18.25
C ARG A 122 -10.03 -13.49 18.99
N ASP A 123 -10.38 -13.44 20.28
CA ASP A 123 -10.55 -14.63 21.14
C ASP A 123 -11.55 -15.66 20.54
N VAL A 124 -12.54 -15.18 19.77
CA VAL A 124 -13.54 -16.02 19.09
C VAL A 124 -12.94 -16.90 17.96
N ASP A 125 -11.76 -16.56 17.44
CA ASP A 125 -11.07 -17.36 16.41
C ASP A 125 -10.34 -18.59 16.99
N ARG A 126 -10.31 -18.77 18.33
CA ARG A 126 -10.04 -20.07 18.94
C ARG A 126 -11.27 -20.97 18.82
N ALA A 127 -11.59 -21.37 17.59
CA ALA A 127 -12.45 -22.53 17.38
C ALA A 127 -11.79 -23.72 18.09
N GLN A 128 -12.47 -24.29 19.09
CA GLN A 128 -12.10 -25.61 19.61
C GLN A 128 -12.29 -26.62 18.46
N PRO A 129 -11.21 -27.16 17.86
CA PRO A 129 -11.36 -28.09 16.76
C PRO A 129 -11.85 -29.44 17.31
N ASP A 130 -12.73 -30.09 16.56
CA ASP A 130 -13.17 -31.46 16.85
C ASP A 130 -11.94 -32.37 16.75
N LEU A 131 -11.45 -32.84 17.91
CA LEU A 131 -10.02 -32.95 18.22
C LEU A 131 -9.25 -34.10 17.51
N PHE A 132 -9.88 -34.91 16.66
CA PHE A 132 -9.27 -36.17 16.20
C PHE A 132 -9.26 -36.43 14.69
N LEU A 133 -10.18 -35.86 13.90
CA LEU A 133 -10.18 -36.01 12.43
C LEU A 133 -9.80 -34.70 11.73
N ASP A 134 -10.32 -33.57 12.21
CA ASP A 134 -9.96 -32.25 11.71
C ASP A 134 -8.49 -31.92 11.99
N GLY A 135 -7.91 -32.47 13.05
CA GLY A 135 -6.51 -32.23 13.43
C GLY A 135 -5.50 -32.71 12.40
N ALA A 136 -5.70 -33.90 11.79
CA ALA A 136 -4.75 -34.45 10.83
C ALA A 136 -4.81 -33.72 9.47
N GLN A 137 -6.01 -33.44 8.98
CA GLN A 137 -6.21 -32.68 7.74
C GLN A 137 -5.72 -31.24 7.90
N ALA A 138 -6.09 -30.57 8.99
CA ALA A 138 -5.64 -29.21 9.28
C ALA A 138 -4.11 -29.14 9.45
N GLN A 139 -3.50 -30.14 10.10
CA GLN A 139 -2.05 -30.21 10.22
C GLN A 139 -1.36 -30.35 8.87
N VAL A 140 -1.84 -31.24 7.99
CA VAL A 140 -1.26 -31.41 6.64
C VAL A 140 -1.49 -30.16 5.80
N GLN A 141 -2.66 -29.53 5.89
CA GLN A 141 -2.94 -28.25 5.21
C GLN A 141 -1.99 -27.15 5.68
N ASN A 142 -1.75 -27.03 6.99
CA ASN A 142 -0.81 -26.03 7.53
C ASN A 142 0.62 -26.30 7.05
N GLN A 143 1.06 -27.57 7.05
CA GLN A 143 2.37 -27.95 6.50
C GLN A 143 2.47 -27.68 4.99
N LEU A 144 1.38 -27.83 4.24
CA LEU A 144 1.31 -27.49 2.83
C LEU A 144 1.44 -25.97 2.63
N ILE A 145 0.74 -25.15 3.42
CA ILE A 145 0.87 -23.69 3.40
C ILE A 145 2.30 -23.25 3.76
N GLU A 146 2.91 -23.87 4.76
CA GLU A 146 4.31 -23.63 5.14
C GLU A 146 5.27 -23.96 3.98
N ALA A 147 5.09 -25.12 3.32
CA ALA A 147 5.90 -25.51 2.17
C ALA A 147 5.74 -24.55 0.98
N ILE A 148 4.50 -24.10 0.70
CA ILE A 148 4.22 -23.13 -0.37
C ILE A 148 4.87 -21.78 -0.05
N THR A 149 4.78 -21.34 1.20
CA THR A 149 5.39 -20.09 1.68
C THR A 149 6.92 -20.16 1.63
N ALA A 150 7.50 -21.33 1.94
CA ALA A 150 8.92 -21.61 1.80
C ALA A 150 9.37 -21.82 0.35
N ARG A 151 8.41 -21.89 -0.60
CA ARG A 151 8.63 -22.13 -2.04
C ARG A 151 9.32 -23.47 -2.34
N ASP A 152 9.09 -24.48 -1.51
CA ASP A 152 9.60 -25.84 -1.71
C ASP A 152 8.59 -26.68 -2.50
N ALA A 153 8.72 -26.68 -3.84
CA ALA A 153 7.80 -27.39 -4.72
C ALA A 153 7.77 -28.92 -4.48
N ALA A 154 8.89 -29.51 -4.02
CA ALA A 154 8.95 -30.94 -3.74
C ALA A 154 8.14 -31.28 -2.48
N ALA A 155 8.38 -30.56 -1.39
CA ALA A 155 7.63 -30.71 -0.16
C ALA A 155 6.13 -30.41 -0.36
N CYS A 156 5.79 -29.41 -1.17
CA CYS A 156 4.39 -29.11 -1.54
C CYS A 156 3.72 -30.32 -2.21
N GLY A 157 4.39 -30.95 -3.18
CA GLY A 157 3.86 -32.12 -3.88
C GLY A 157 3.63 -33.32 -2.96
N ASP A 158 4.53 -33.55 -2.00
CA ASP A 158 4.35 -34.58 -0.97
C ASP A 158 3.16 -34.30 -0.05
N LYS A 159 3.04 -33.06 0.44
CA LYS A 159 1.95 -32.65 1.33
C LYS A 159 0.60 -32.62 0.64
N LEU A 160 0.55 -32.25 -0.64
CA LEU A 160 -0.67 -32.31 -1.45
C LEU A 160 -1.14 -33.76 -1.64
N ARG A 161 -0.23 -34.69 -1.96
CA ARG A 161 -0.56 -36.13 -2.04
C ARG A 161 -1.05 -36.68 -0.70
N GLN A 162 -0.41 -36.26 0.40
CA GLN A 162 -0.82 -36.64 1.74
C GLN A 162 -2.24 -36.13 2.05
N LEU A 163 -2.54 -34.86 1.72
CA LEU A 163 -3.87 -34.28 1.91
C LEU A 163 -4.93 -35.03 1.09
N ALA A 164 -4.67 -35.26 -0.20
CA ALA A 164 -5.58 -35.98 -1.10
C ALA A 164 -5.83 -37.44 -0.67
N SER A 165 -4.88 -38.06 0.03
CA SER A 165 -5.07 -39.40 0.59
C SER A 165 -5.97 -39.42 1.84
N LEU A 166 -6.04 -38.30 2.56
CA LEU A 166 -6.90 -38.13 3.75
C LEU A 166 -8.31 -37.69 3.33
N ASP A 167 -8.41 -36.80 2.34
CA ASP A 167 -9.65 -36.34 1.74
C ASP A 167 -9.40 -35.89 0.29
N ALA A 168 -9.93 -36.63 -0.67
CA ALA A 168 -9.73 -36.38 -2.09
C ALA A 168 -10.55 -35.16 -2.61
N GLU A 169 -11.59 -34.75 -1.89
CA GLU A 169 -12.46 -33.63 -2.27
C GLU A 169 -12.15 -32.35 -1.49
N HIS A 170 -11.02 -32.34 -0.75
CA HIS A 170 -10.64 -31.21 0.07
C HIS A 170 -10.42 -29.95 -0.78
N TRP A 171 -11.12 -28.87 -0.43
CA TRP A 171 -11.16 -27.60 -1.19
C TRP A 171 -9.75 -27.01 -1.51
N ALA A 172 -8.77 -27.25 -0.64
CA ALA A 172 -7.41 -26.74 -0.80
C ALA A 172 -6.61 -27.44 -1.92
N ILE A 173 -7.05 -28.60 -2.42
CA ILE A 173 -6.27 -29.40 -3.38
C ILE A 173 -6.06 -28.66 -4.69
N ASP A 174 -7.13 -28.13 -5.28
CA ASP A 174 -7.06 -27.42 -6.57
C ASP A 174 -6.25 -26.12 -6.45
N HIS A 175 -6.44 -25.39 -5.35
CA HIS A 175 -5.68 -24.18 -5.07
C HIS A 175 -4.19 -24.47 -4.87
N ALA A 176 -3.85 -25.49 -4.08
CA ALA A 176 -2.47 -25.89 -3.88
C ALA A 176 -1.82 -26.38 -5.18
N GLY A 177 -2.55 -27.15 -6.00
CA GLY A 177 -2.09 -27.55 -7.33
C GLY A 177 -1.76 -26.35 -8.22
N ALA A 178 -2.62 -25.34 -8.23
CA ALA A 178 -2.36 -24.09 -8.96
C ALA A 178 -1.10 -23.36 -8.47
N LEU A 179 -0.83 -23.34 -7.17
CA LEU A 179 0.36 -22.69 -6.60
C LEU A 179 1.64 -23.51 -6.82
N ILE A 180 1.55 -24.84 -6.82
CA ILE A 180 2.67 -25.71 -7.21
C ILE A 180 3.03 -25.50 -8.68
N ASP A 181 2.03 -25.42 -9.57
CA ASP A 181 2.24 -25.08 -10.98
C ASP A 181 2.96 -23.73 -11.11
N ALA A 182 2.60 -22.75 -10.28
CA ALA A 182 3.26 -21.45 -10.25
C ALA A 182 4.73 -21.52 -9.81
N LEU A 183 5.06 -22.35 -8.81
CA LEU A 183 6.43 -22.58 -8.35
C LEU A 183 7.29 -23.30 -9.40
N GLN A 184 6.68 -24.16 -10.20
CA GLN A 184 7.34 -24.94 -11.24
C GLN A 184 7.38 -24.24 -12.61
N ALA A 185 6.74 -23.08 -12.72
CA ALA A 185 6.55 -22.42 -13.98
C ALA A 185 7.89 -21.96 -14.59
N ALA A 186 8.06 -22.22 -15.89
CA ALA A 186 9.31 -21.93 -16.58
C ALA A 186 9.66 -20.42 -16.57
N PRO A 187 10.95 -20.06 -16.64
CA PRO A 187 11.38 -18.68 -16.86
C PRO A 187 10.78 -18.10 -18.14
N LEU A 188 10.47 -16.80 -18.10
CA LEU A 188 9.95 -16.07 -19.26
C LEU A 188 11.10 -15.51 -20.10
N HIS A 189 11.02 -15.67 -21.42
CA HIS A 189 12.03 -15.19 -22.35
C HIS A 189 11.48 -14.25 -23.43
N GLN A 190 10.18 -14.33 -23.72
CA GLN A 190 9.53 -13.49 -24.73
C GLN A 190 8.33 -12.74 -24.12
N PRO A 191 7.98 -11.56 -24.67
CA PRO A 191 6.80 -10.80 -24.24
C PRO A 191 5.48 -11.57 -24.38
N GLU A 192 5.36 -12.45 -25.38
CA GLU A 192 4.14 -13.25 -25.59
C GLU A 192 3.93 -14.27 -24.47
N ASP A 193 5.01 -14.93 -24.02
CA ASP A 193 4.97 -15.83 -22.87
C ASP A 193 4.56 -15.06 -21.60
N ALA A 194 5.01 -13.81 -21.48
CA ALA A 194 4.68 -12.95 -20.35
C ALA A 194 3.21 -12.55 -20.32
N ARG A 195 2.60 -12.29 -21.49
CA ARG A 195 1.15 -12.02 -21.61
C ARG A 195 0.33 -13.24 -21.23
N GLN A 196 0.69 -14.42 -21.74
CA GLN A 196 0.04 -15.67 -21.33
C GLN A 196 0.20 -15.93 -19.82
N ARG A 197 1.39 -15.65 -19.27
CA ARG A 197 1.63 -15.77 -17.83
C ARG A 197 0.78 -14.80 -17.02
N LEU A 198 0.57 -13.57 -17.49
CA LEU A 198 -0.30 -12.58 -16.86
C LEU A 198 -1.73 -13.12 -16.74
N ASP A 199 -2.28 -13.69 -17.83
CA ASP A 199 -3.62 -14.27 -17.81
C ASP A 199 -3.73 -15.42 -16.81
N VAL A 200 -2.70 -16.28 -16.72
CA VAL A 200 -2.65 -17.38 -15.73
C VAL A 200 -2.55 -16.86 -14.30
N ILE A 201 -1.77 -15.81 -14.06
CA ILE A 201 -1.68 -15.19 -12.73
C ILE A 201 -3.07 -14.67 -12.32
N GLU A 202 -3.72 -13.88 -13.17
CA GLU A 202 -5.00 -13.24 -12.84
C GLU A 202 -6.15 -14.26 -12.68
N SER A 203 -6.23 -15.24 -13.58
CA SER A 203 -7.36 -16.18 -13.61
C SER A 203 -7.22 -17.37 -12.65
N ARG A 204 -6.00 -17.78 -12.31
CA ARG A 204 -5.74 -19.04 -11.61
C ARG A 204 -4.92 -18.88 -10.34
N TRP A 205 -3.76 -18.25 -10.42
CA TRP A 205 -2.84 -18.21 -9.27
C TRP A 205 -3.24 -17.18 -8.23
N LEU A 206 -3.74 -16.01 -8.64
CA LEU A 206 -4.19 -14.97 -7.73
C LEU A 206 -5.38 -15.41 -6.87
N PRO A 207 -6.44 -16.02 -7.43
CA PRO A 207 -7.52 -16.58 -6.62
C PRO A 207 -7.03 -17.69 -5.67
N ALA A 208 -6.17 -18.59 -6.15
CA ALA A 208 -5.63 -19.69 -5.35
C ALA A 208 -4.77 -19.19 -4.18
N ALA A 209 -3.91 -18.20 -4.42
CA ALA A 209 -3.06 -17.60 -3.39
C ALA A 209 -3.91 -16.86 -2.36
N SER A 210 -4.93 -16.11 -2.81
CA SER A 210 -5.86 -15.42 -1.92
C SER A 210 -6.63 -16.40 -1.03
N ALA A 211 -7.11 -17.50 -1.59
CA ALA A 211 -7.86 -18.52 -0.86
C ALA A 211 -7.01 -19.27 0.17
N LEU A 212 -5.80 -19.70 -0.23
CA LEU A 212 -4.98 -20.59 0.59
C LEU A 212 -4.00 -19.85 1.51
N LEU A 213 -3.37 -18.78 1.03
CA LEU A 213 -2.29 -18.07 1.73
C LEU A 213 -2.76 -16.77 2.41
N ARG A 214 -3.91 -16.21 1.99
CA ARG A 214 -4.47 -14.95 2.51
C ARG A 214 -3.42 -13.83 2.52
N ALA A 215 -2.94 -13.40 3.70
CA ALA A 215 -1.90 -12.38 3.85
C ALA A 215 -0.59 -12.74 3.11
N GLY A 216 -0.26 -14.04 3.04
CA GLY A 216 0.93 -14.53 2.34
C GLY A 216 0.83 -14.51 0.81
N ALA A 217 -0.37 -14.25 0.25
CA ALA A 217 -0.57 -14.24 -1.21
C ALA A 217 0.32 -13.21 -1.90
N ARG A 218 0.49 -12.03 -1.29
CA ARG A 218 1.35 -10.96 -1.79
C ARG A 218 2.79 -11.43 -1.98
N ASP A 219 3.35 -12.05 -0.96
CA ASP A 219 4.77 -12.44 -0.96
C ASP A 219 5.03 -13.62 -1.90
N PHE A 220 4.04 -14.48 -2.08
CA PHE A 220 4.08 -15.56 -3.05
C PHE A 220 4.03 -15.05 -4.50
N LEU A 221 3.10 -14.14 -4.80
CA LEU A 221 2.85 -13.67 -6.17
C LEU A 221 3.80 -12.57 -6.63
N SER A 222 4.32 -11.75 -5.70
CA SER A 222 5.18 -10.61 -6.05
C SER A 222 6.37 -10.99 -6.95
N PRO A 223 7.14 -12.08 -6.68
CA PRO A 223 8.20 -12.53 -7.58
C PRO A 223 7.72 -12.88 -9.00
N LEU A 224 6.56 -13.53 -9.12
CA LEU A 224 5.99 -13.96 -10.40
C LEU A 224 5.55 -12.77 -11.25
N TRP A 225 4.96 -11.76 -10.61
CA TRP A 225 4.66 -10.48 -11.25
C TRP A 225 5.92 -9.76 -11.74
N ARG A 226 7.00 -9.78 -10.95
CA ARG A 226 8.28 -9.17 -11.37
C ARG A 226 8.93 -9.90 -12.53
N ASP A 227 8.78 -11.23 -12.63
CA ASP A 227 9.23 -12.00 -13.80
C ASP A 227 8.50 -11.56 -15.07
N VAL A 228 7.17 -11.38 -15.00
CA VAL A 228 6.35 -10.84 -16.10
C VAL A 228 6.82 -9.43 -16.46
N GLY A 229 7.01 -8.56 -15.46
CA GLY A 229 7.49 -7.19 -15.69
C GLY A 229 8.81 -7.15 -16.45
N ARG A 230 9.78 -7.99 -16.05
CA ARG A 230 11.08 -8.12 -16.73
C ARG A 230 10.93 -8.55 -18.19
N ALA A 231 10.09 -9.54 -18.46
CA ALA A 231 9.88 -10.05 -19.80
C ALA A 231 9.12 -9.08 -20.72
N LEU A 232 8.38 -8.12 -20.14
CA LEU A 232 7.68 -7.06 -20.86
C LEU A 232 8.50 -5.76 -21.01
N GLU A 233 9.74 -5.70 -20.52
CA GLU A 233 10.57 -4.50 -20.67
C GLU A 233 10.84 -4.19 -22.15
N GLY A 234 10.73 -2.90 -22.51
CA GLY A 234 10.88 -2.43 -23.88
C GLY A 234 9.64 -2.59 -24.76
N VAL A 235 8.57 -3.25 -24.28
CA VAL A 235 7.27 -3.27 -24.96
C VAL A 235 6.63 -1.87 -24.85
N ALA A 236 6.20 -1.32 -25.98
CA ALA A 236 5.57 0.01 -26.01
C ALA A 236 4.25 0.04 -25.22
N PHE A 237 4.00 1.13 -24.51
CA PHE A 237 2.74 1.35 -23.83
C PHE A 237 1.60 1.57 -24.82
N VAL A 238 0.48 0.88 -24.60
CA VAL A 238 -0.76 1.04 -25.37
C VAL A 238 -1.90 1.21 -24.38
N ALA A 239 -2.55 2.39 -24.33
CA ALA A 239 -3.58 2.69 -23.33
C ALA A 239 -4.75 1.68 -23.31
N ARG A 240 -5.14 1.15 -24.48
CA ARG A 240 -6.20 0.13 -24.61
C ARG A 240 -5.80 -1.26 -24.08
N ASP A 241 -4.50 -1.51 -23.95
CA ASP A 241 -3.90 -2.73 -23.41
C ASP A 241 -2.83 -2.35 -22.38
N ALA A 242 -3.23 -1.56 -21.38
CA ALA A 242 -2.32 -1.05 -20.36
C ALA A 242 -1.66 -2.19 -19.56
N LYS A 243 -2.33 -3.34 -19.44
CA LYS A 243 -1.84 -4.54 -18.75
C LYS A 243 -0.64 -5.17 -19.46
N GLY A 244 -0.54 -5.02 -20.78
CA GLY A 244 0.58 -5.53 -21.58
C GLY A 244 1.89 -4.76 -21.38
N HIS A 245 1.90 -3.67 -20.62
CA HIS A 245 3.11 -2.89 -20.33
C HIS A 245 3.79 -3.34 -19.02
N ALA A 246 5.13 -3.30 -18.98
CA ALA A 246 5.91 -3.76 -17.83
C ALA A 246 5.53 -3.09 -16.50
N SER A 247 5.15 -1.81 -16.52
CA SER A 247 4.77 -1.07 -15.31
C SER A 247 3.54 -1.67 -14.61
N TRP A 248 2.60 -2.29 -15.34
CA TRP A 248 1.45 -2.97 -14.74
C TRP A 248 1.88 -4.17 -13.90
N ALA A 249 2.75 -5.00 -14.47
CA ALA A 249 3.27 -6.17 -13.76
C ALA A 249 4.14 -5.74 -12.57
N TYR A 250 4.98 -4.70 -12.71
CA TYR A 250 5.75 -4.17 -11.59
C TYR A 250 4.90 -3.54 -10.49
N LEU A 251 3.76 -2.93 -10.84
CA LEU A 251 2.80 -2.40 -9.88
C LEU A 251 2.25 -3.51 -8.99
N ASN A 252 1.79 -4.61 -9.60
CA ASN A 252 1.29 -5.78 -8.89
C ASN A 252 2.40 -6.56 -8.16
N GLY A 253 3.63 -6.50 -8.67
CA GLY A 253 4.83 -7.04 -8.05
C GLY A 253 5.40 -6.18 -6.92
N LEU A 254 4.79 -5.02 -6.64
CA LEU A 254 5.23 -4.05 -5.62
C LEU A 254 6.70 -3.62 -5.82
N ASP A 255 7.15 -3.56 -7.07
CA ASP A 255 8.48 -3.10 -7.46
C ASP A 255 8.40 -1.63 -7.89
N TRP A 256 8.21 -0.76 -6.89
CA TRP A 256 7.89 0.66 -7.10
C TRP A 256 8.98 1.40 -7.88
N SER A 257 10.24 1.01 -7.68
CA SER A 257 11.38 1.54 -8.43
C SER A 257 11.25 1.23 -9.93
N SER A 258 10.90 0.00 -10.27
CA SER A 258 10.71 -0.42 -11.66
C SER A 258 9.44 0.17 -12.28
N VAL A 259 8.35 0.36 -11.51
CA VAL A 259 7.17 1.12 -11.99
C VAL A 259 7.58 2.53 -12.39
N LYS A 260 8.23 3.29 -11.48
CA LYS A 260 8.67 4.66 -11.77
C LYS A 260 9.56 4.72 -13.02
N ARG A 261 10.56 3.83 -13.12
CA ARG A 261 11.48 3.80 -14.25
C ARG A 261 10.75 3.52 -15.56
N THR A 262 10.00 2.43 -15.63
CA THR A 262 9.32 2.01 -16.87
C THR A 262 8.26 3.01 -17.34
N VAL A 263 7.56 3.69 -16.42
CA VAL A 263 6.64 4.77 -16.78
C VAL A 263 7.38 5.95 -17.42
N LEU A 264 8.50 6.38 -16.83
CA LEU A 264 9.28 7.52 -17.35
C LEU A 264 10.01 7.21 -18.66
N GLU A 265 10.18 5.95 -19.02
CA GLU A 265 10.73 5.51 -20.31
C GLU A 265 9.69 5.60 -21.45
N VAL A 266 8.39 5.70 -21.15
CA VAL A 266 7.34 5.84 -22.16
C VAL A 266 7.40 7.23 -22.80
N GLN A 267 7.42 7.27 -24.13
CA GLN A 267 7.36 8.53 -24.87
C GLN A 267 6.00 9.21 -24.65
N ASN A 268 6.02 10.52 -24.35
CA ASN A 268 4.82 11.34 -24.09
C ASN A 268 3.95 10.81 -22.94
N TRP A 269 4.55 10.15 -21.94
CA TRP A 269 3.82 9.61 -20.79
C TRP A 269 2.99 10.69 -20.06
N GLU A 270 3.38 11.96 -20.15
CA GLU A 270 2.67 13.10 -19.55
C GLU A 270 1.25 13.27 -20.11
N SER A 271 0.97 12.75 -21.29
CA SER A 271 -0.37 12.81 -21.92
C SER A 271 -1.28 11.67 -21.49
N GLU A 272 -0.78 10.68 -20.74
CA GLU A 272 -1.50 9.46 -20.40
C GLU A 272 -1.90 9.47 -18.91
N PRO A 273 -3.20 9.57 -18.57
CA PRO A 273 -3.64 9.70 -17.18
C PRO A 273 -3.31 8.48 -16.32
N LEU A 274 -3.41 7.27 -16.88
CA LEU A 274 -3.04 6.03 -16.17
C LEU A 274 -1.59 6.03 -15.71
N LEU A 275 -0.68 6.54 -16.55
CA LEU A 275 0.74 6.62 -16.24
C LEU A 275 1.02 7.61 -15.10
N HIS A 276 0.28 8.72 -15.02
CA HIS A 276 0.34 9.62 -13.87
C HIS A 276 -0.09 8.95 -12.57
N THR A 277 -1.18 8.16 -12.60
CA THR A 277 -1.63 7.41 -11.42
C THR A 277 -0.55 6.44 -10.93
N TRP A 278 0.01 5.63 -11.82
CA TRP A 278 1.05 4.67 -11.46
C TRP A 278 2.33 5.35 -10.96
N LEU A 279 2.72 6.45 -11.60
CA LEU A 279 3.88 7.23 -11.17
C LEU A 279 3.66 7.88 -9.81
N ALA A 280 2.46 8.40 -9.54
CA ALA A 280 2.11 8.98 -8.25
C ALA A 280 2.16 7.93 -7.13
N LEU A 281 1.64 6.73 -7.39
CA LEU A 281 1.72 5.59 -6.47
C LEU A 281 3.17 5.17 -6.19
N ALA A 282 3.97 4.99 -7.24
CA ALA A 282 5.36 4.62 -7.12
C ALA A 282 6.15 5.67 -6.31
N ARG A 283 6.00 6.95 -6.65
CA ARG A 283 6.64 8.06 -5.93
C ARG A 283 6.22 8.11 -4.47
N TRP A 284 4.94 7.90 -4.16
CA TRP A 284 4.46 7.82 -2.78
C TRP A 284 5.11 6.68 -2.02
N ARG A 285 5.14 5.49 -2.63
CA ARG A 285 5.75 4.28 -2.06
C ARG A 285 7.27 4.36 -1.96
N LEU A 286 7.92 5.23 -2.71
CA LEU A 286 9.35 5.55 -2.62
C LEU A 286 9.66 6.73 -1.67
N ALA A 287 8.66 7.24 -0.94
CA ALA A 287 8.76 8.43 -0.09
C ALA A 287 9.15 9.73 -0.83
N GLU A 288 8.95 9.77 -2.14
CA GLU A 288 9.10 10.96 -2.98
C GLU A 288 7.82 11.81 -2.93
N TYR A 289 7.35 12.13 -1.71
CA TYR A 289 6.01 12.68 -1.47
C TYR A 289 5.70 13.95 -2.26
N ARG A 290 6.68 14.85 -2.40
CA ARG A 290 6.55 16.06 -3.22
C ARG A 290 6.21 15.74 -4.67
N GLU A 291 6.93 14.81 -5.27
CA GLU A 291 6.74 14.46 -6.68
C GLU A 291 5.48 13.61 -6.87
N ALA A 292 5.09 12.81 -5.87
CA ALA A 292 3.81 12.12 -5.84
C ALA A 292 2.65 13.12 -5.83
N MET A 293 2.70 14.13 -4.96
CA MET A 293 1.72 15.22 -4.90
C MET A 293 1.62 15.96 -6.23
N ARG A 294 2.76 16.21 -6.90
CA ARG A 294 2.77 16.86 -8.22
C ARG A 294 2.01 16.04 -9.24
N SER A 295 2.26 14.73 -9.30
CA SER A 295 1.50 13.84 -10.19
C SER A 295 -0.01 13.84 -9.92
N TRP A 296 -0.43 13.87 -8.64
CA TRP A 296 -1.85 14.00 -8.29
C TRP A 296 -2.44 15.34 -8.70
N PHE A 297 -1.70 16.44 -8.59
CA PHE A 297 -2.17 17.76 -9.04
C PHE A 297 -2.24 17.84 -10.56
N THR A 298 -1.30 17.24 -11.28
CA THR A 298 -1.37 17.10 -12.73
C THR A 298 -2.64 16.34 -13.17
N LEU A 299 -3.01 15.28 -12.45
CA LEU A 299 -4.31 14.60 -12.66
C LEU A 299 -5.50 15.52 -12.38
N CYS A 300 -5.48 16.29 -11.31
CA CYS A 300 -6.54 17.26 -10.99
C CYS A 300 -6.74 18.28 -12.12
N TRP A 301 -5.66 18.84 -12.65
CA TRP A 301 -5.70 19.90 -13.66
C TRP A 301 -6.04 19.40 -15.06
N HIS A 302 -5.40 18.33 -15.52
CA HIS A 302 -5.47 17.90 -16.92
C HIS A 302 -6.37 16.69 -17.15
N PHE A 303 -6.62 15.89 -16.11
CA PHE A 303 -7.41 14.65 -16.22
C PHE A 303 -8.45 14.53 -15.08
N PRO A 304 -9.33 15.54 -14.90
CA PRO A 304 -10.20 15.62 -13.73
C PRO A 304 -11.14 14.42 -13.57
N ALA A 305 -11.65 13.87 -14.67
CA ALA A 305 -12.50 12.66 -14.62
C ALA A 305 -11.72 11.44 -14.11
N HIS A 306 -10.48 11.27 -14.55
CA HIS A 306 -9.60 10.19 -14.12
C HIS A 306 -9.19 10.33 -12.65
N PHE A 307 -8.96 11.56 -12.18
CA PHE A 307 -8.73 11.84 -10.77
C PHE A 307 -9.92 11.38 -9.91
N THR A 308 -11.15 11.74 -10.32
CA THR A 308 -12.37 11.31 -9.61
C THR A 308 -12.49 9.79 -9.58
N GLU A 309 -12.25 9.09 -10.70
CA GLU A 309 -12.25 7.63 -10.75
C GLU A 309 -11.19 7.03 -9.81
N CYS A 310 -9.98 7.61 -9.74
CA CYS A 310 -8.94 7.15 -8.82
C CYS A 310 -9.34 7.25 -7.34
N VAL A 311 -10.06 8.31 -6.99
CA VAL A 311 -10.60 8.51 -5.63
C VAL A 311 -11.69 7.49 -5.33
N GLU A 312 -12.65 7.31 -6.23
CA GLU A 312 -13.79 6.40 -6.05
C GLU A 312 -13.37 4.92 -5.98
N SER A 313 -12.38 4.54 -6.78
CA SER A 313 -11.79 3.18 -6.80
C SER A 313 -10.85 2.89 -5.64
N SER A 314 -10.66 3.82 -4.69
CA SER A 314 -9.72 3.68 -3.56
C SER A 314 -8.27 3.39 -3.98
N THR A 315 -7.87 3.80 -5.18
CA THR A 315 -6.49 3.71 -5.67
C THR A 315 -5.59 4.74 -4.99
N PHE A 316 -6.17 5.68 -4.26
CA PHE A 316 -5.48 6.82 -3.67
C PHE A 316 -4.71 6.46 -2.38
N PRO A 317 -3.37 6.61 -2.32
CA PRO A 317 -2.57 6.07 -1.22
C PRO A 317 -2.45 7.01 -0.02
N ASN A 318 -2.95 8.24 -0.11
CA ASN A 318 -2.81 9.27 0.92
C ASN A 318 -4.16 9.56 1.59
N SER A 319 -4.35 9.03 2.80
CA SER A 319 -5.54 9.20 3.63
C SER A 319 -5.83 10.68 3.94
N SER A 320 -4.79 11.47 4.19
CA SER A 320 -4.92 12.89 4.53
C SER A 320 -5.40 13.71 3.33
N LEU A 321 -4.87 13.42 2.14
CA LEU A 321 -5.28 14.09 0.92
C LEU A 321 -6.66 13.62 0.45
N LEU A 322 -7.02 12.35 0.67
CA LEU A 322 -8.38 11.85 0.46
C LEU A 322 -9.38 12.55 1.38
N ARG A 323 -9.06 12.70 2.67
CA ARG A 323 -9.89 13.44 3.63
C ARG A 323 -10.06 14.89 3.20
N ALA A 324 -8.97 15.55 2.83
CA ALA A 324 -9.02 16.91 2.32
C ALA A 324 -9.91 17.03 1.07
N TRP A 325 -9.87 16.04 0.17
CA TRP A 325 -10.78 16.01 -0.98
C TRP A 325 -12.25 15.84 -0.55
N VAL A 326 -12.55 14.95 0.39
CA VAL A 326 -13.91 14.78 0.94
C VAL A 326 -14.41 16.08 1.57
N ASP A 327 -13.56 16.76 2.35
CA ASP A 327 -13.89 18.05 2.96
C ASP A 327 -14.17 19.12 1.89
N ALA A 328 -13.40 19.12 0.81
CA ALA A 328 -13.60 20.02 -0.32
C ALA A 328 -14.91 19.75 -1.09
N GLN A 329 -15.34 18.50 -1.14
CA GLN A 329 -16.58 18.08 -1.79
C GLN A 329 -17.83 18.39 -0.94
N ASN A 330 -17.68 18.52 0.38
CA ASN A 330 -18.78 18.85 1.30
C ASN A 330 -19.12 20.36 1.36
N LEU A 331 -18.47 21.17 0.52
CA LEU A 331 -18.68 22.61 0.45
C LEU A 331 -19.90 22.94 -0.40
N ASP A 332 -20.46 24.13 -0.19
CA ASP A 332 -21.53 24.68 -1.01
C ASP A 332 -21.08 25.99 -1.68
N PRO A 333 -20.73 25.99 -2.99
CA PRO A 333 -20.68 24.83 -3.89
C PRO A 333 -19.42 23.94 -3.68
N PRO A 334 -19.47 22.66 -4.12
CA PRO A 334 -18.32 21.75 -4.05
C PRO A 334 -17.12 22.22 -4.89
N ILE A 335 -15.90 21.94 -4.42
CA ILE A 335 -14.68 22.24 -5.18
C ILE A 335 -14.45 21.18 -6.25
N THR A 336 -14.50 21.58 -7.52
CA THR A 336 -14.20 20.66 -8.63
C THR A 336 -12.70 20.25 -8.64
N PRO A 337 -12.34 19.10 -9.24
CA PRO A 337 -10.96 18.59 -9.22
C PRO A 337 -9.89 19.61 -9.64
N PRO A 338 -10.02 20.40 -10.72
CA PRO A 338 -8.98 21.35 -11.12
C PRO A 338 -8.66 22.42 -10.06
N TRP A 339 -9.65 22.81 -9.26
CA TRP A 339 -9.50 23.82 -8.20
C TRP A 339 -9.00 23.24 -6.87
N PHE A 340 -9.03 21.91 -6.71
CA PHE A 340 -8.65 21.24 -5.48
C PHE A 340 -7.20 21.51 -5.04
N PRO A 341 -6.18 21.47 -5.92
CA PRO A 341 -4.80 21.80 -5.51
C PRO A 341 -4.68 23.19 -4.89
N ALA A 342 -5.37 24.19 -5.44
CA ALA A 342 -5.36 25.56 -4.92
C ALA A 342 -6.10 25.63 -3.57
N TRP A 343 -7.29 25.01 -3.49
CA TRP A 343 -8.04 24.91 -2.25
C TRP A 343 -7.24 24.28 -1.11
N LEU A 344 -6.47 23.22 -1.40
CA LEU A 344 -5.67 22.53 -0.39
C LEU A 344 -4.64 23.47 0.29
N LEU A 345 -4.12 24.46 -0.44
CA LEU A 345 -3.18 25.45 0.11
C LEU A 345 -3.81 26.43 1.11
N THR A 346 -5.15 26.56 1.10
CA THR A 346 -5.86 27.38 2.10
C THR A 346 -5.94 26.67 3.44
N GLY A 347 -5.99 25.33 3.47
CA GLY A 347 -6.04 24.55 4.71
C GLY A 347 -4.69 24.01 5.20
N THR A 348 -3.69 23.89 4.32
CA THR A 348 -2.41 23.25 4.66
C THR A 348 -1.21 24.07 4.21
N PRO A 349 -0.77 25.08 5.01
CA PRO A 349 0.30 26.00 4.62
C PRO A 349 1.66 25.31 4.43
N GLY A 350 1.88 24.15 5.06
CA GLY A 350 3.08 23.34 4.88
C GLY A 350 3.31 22.89 3.42
N ILE A 351 2.24 22.65 2.66
CA ILE A 351 2.33 22.17 1.27
C ILE A 351 2.90 23.26 0.35
N ALA A 352 2.53 24.52 0.56
CA ALA A 352 3.03 25.64 -0.24
C ALA A 352 4.55 25.83 -0.13
N ARG A 353 5.13 25.53 1.03
CA ARG A 353 6.59 25.55 1.23
C ARG A 353 7.27 24.50 0.38
N THR A 354 6.70 23.30 0.29
CA THR A 354 7.28 22.16 -0.42
C THR A 354 7.08 22.19 -1.94
N MET A 355 5.91 22.57 -2.44
CA MET A 355 5.54 22.32 -3.85
C MET A 355 6.18 23.30 -4.86
N GLY A 356 6.32 24.58 -4.51
CA GLY A 356 6.72 25.62 -5.47
C GLY A 356 5.64 25.90 -6.52
N PRO A 357 5.81 26.94 -7.36
CA PRO A 357 4.87 27.23 -8.44
C PRO A 357 4.86 26.10 -9.48
N CYS A 358 3.71 25.88 -10.09
CA CYS A 358 3.47 24.94 -11.18
C CYS A 358 3.71 25.56 -12.57
N GLY A 359 3.61 26.88 -12.72
CA GLY A 359 3.88 27.59 -13.98
C GLY A 359 2.81 27.38 -15.06
N GLY A 360 1.63 26.93 -14.66
CA GLY A 360 0.50 26.69 -15.57
C GLY A 360 -0.20 27.99 -15.99
N THR A 361 -1.01 27.88 -17.05
CA THR A 361 -1.68 29.05 -17.65
C THR A 361 -3.19 29.07 -17.42
N THR A 362 -3.77 27.96 -16.96
CA THR A 362 -5.19 27.88 -16.66
C THR A 362 -5.54 28.65 -15.38
N GLY A 363 -6.81 29.01 -15.23
CA GLY A 363 -7.29 29.70 -14.02
C GLY A 363 -6.92 28.97 -12.71
N PRO A 364 -7.17 27.66 -12.58
CA PRO A 364 -6.83 26.91 -11.37
C PRO A 364 -5.32 26.81 -11.09
N GLU A 365 -4.49 26.59 -12.11
CA GLU A 365 -3.03 26.55 -11.96
C GLU A 365 -2.46 27.92 -11.53
N ARG A 366 -2.96 29.00 -12.14
CA ARG A 366 -2.58 30.36 -11.74
C ARG A 366 -3.00 30.69 -10.31
N ALA A 367 -4.19 30.26 -9.90
CA ALA A 367 -4.65 30.43 -8.53
C ALA A 367 -3.76 29.67 -7.52
N PHE A 368 -3.33 28.45 -7.88
CA PHE A 368 -2.35 27.70 -7.12
C PHE A 368 -1.03 28.48 -6.97
N ASP A 369 -0.50 29.02 -8.06
CA ASP A 369 0.77 29.79 -8.04
C ASP A 369 0.67 31.05 -7.18
N HIS A 370 -0.45 31.78 -7.26
CA HIS A 370 -0.70 32.94 -6.40
C HIS A 370 -0.78 32.54 -4.92
N LEU A 371 -1.44 31.43 -4.58
CA LEU A 371 -1.49 30.94 -3.20
C LEU A 371 -0.13 30.45 -2.70
N VAL A 372 0.70 29.83 -3.56
CA VAL A 372 2.09 29.48 -3.21
C VAL A 372 2.89 30.73 -2.88
N ALA A 373 2.78 31.79 -3.69
CA ALA A 373 3.48 33.06 -3.45
C ALA A 373 3.04 33.69 -2.12
N LEU A 374 1.72 33.82 -1.92
CA LEU A 374 1.12 34.37 -0.69
C LEU A 374 1.53 33.61 0.59
N ARG A 375 1.66 32.28 0.51
CA ARG A 375 2.07 31.45 1.67
C ARG A 375 3.56 31.46 1.95
N ARG A 376 4.39 31.87 0.99
CA ARG A 376 5.85 31.97 1.16
C ARG A 376 6.29 33.33 1.69
N GLY A 377 5.39 34.31 1.72
CA GLY A 377 5.65 35.69 2.12
C GLY A 377 6.38 36.44 1.00
N THR A 378 5.68 37.39 0.38
CA THR A 378 6.27 38.34 -0.56
C THR A 378 6.28 39.74 0.03
N SER A 379 6.78 40.74 -0.70
CA SER A 379 6.66 42.13 -0.23
C SER A 379 5.20 42.56 -0.12
N ASP A 380 4.87 43.52 0.76
CA ASP A 380 3.48 43.97 0.97
C ASP A 380 2.74 44.35 -0.32
N ARG A 381 3.47 44.89 -1.32
CA ARG A 381 2.92 45.25 -2.63
C ARG A 381 2.60 44.02 -3.48
N GLU A 382 3.50 43.05 -3.52
CA GLU A 382 3.31 41.78 -4.26
C GLU A 382 2.20 40.93 -3.64
N ASP A 383 2.10 40.94 -2.31
CA ASP A 383 1.01 40.30 -1.57
C ASP A 383 -0.36 40.86 -1.98
N LEU A 384 -0.49 42.19 -2.09
CA LEU A 384 -1.72 42.83 -2.56
C LEU A 384 -2.06 42.46 -4.02
N ASP A 385 -1.06 42.41 -4.89
CA ASP A 385 -1.24 42.05 -6.29
C ASP A 385 -1.68 40.58 -6.42
N HIS A 386 -1.09 39.67 -5.66
CA HIS A 386 -1.49 38.26 -5.61
C HIS A 386 -2.88 38.06 -5.02
N ARG A 387 -3.26 38.79 -3.95
CA ARG A 387 -4.63 38.76 -3.41
C ARG A 387 -5.65 39.25 -4.43
N ARG A 388 -5.33 40.33 -5.15
CA ARG A 388 -6.21 40.86 -6.21
C ARG A 388 -6.37 39.85 -7.35
N ALA A 389 -5.27 39.29 -7.84
CA ALA A 389 -5.32 38.28 -8.89
C ALA A 389 -6.11 37.03 -8.47
N LEU A 390 -5.96 36.58 -7.22
CA LEU A 390 -6.74 35.46 -6.68
C LEU A 390 -8.22 35.81 -6.56
N LYS A 391 -8.57 37.04 -6.15
CA LYS A 391 -9.96 37.51 -6.11
C LYS A 391 -10.63 37.46 -7.48
N ASP A 392 -9.90 37.89 -8.52
CA ASP A 392 -10.39 37.92 -9.90
C ASP A 392 -10.56 36.51 -10.47
N LEU A 393 -9.77 35.53 -9.99
CA LEU A 393 -9.85 34.13 -10.41
C LEU A 393 -10.93 33.34 -9.66
N HIS A 394 -10.97 33.44 -8.33
CA HIS A 394 -11.88 32.69 -7.47
C HIS A 394 -12.07 33.38 -6.10
N PRO A 395 -13.13 34.20 -5.92
CA PRO A 395 -13.30 35.01 -4.71
C PRO A 395 -13.43 34.18 -3.43
N ASP A 396 -14.10 33.02 -3.48
CA ASP A 396 -14.28 32.18 -2.28
C ASP A 396 -12.97 31.54 -1.80
N LEU A 397 -12.03 31.25 -2.70
CA LEU A 397 -10.70 30.76 -2.33
C LEU A 397 -9.89 31.83 -1.61
N LEU A 398 -9.99 33.10 -2.04
CA LEU A 398 -9.38 34.21 -1.32
C LEU A 398 -9.99 34.34 0.09
N GLY A 399 -11.32 34.26 0.21
CA GLY A 399 -12.01 34.32 1.50
C GLY A 399 -11.47 33.27 2.47
N ARG A 400 -11.36 32.01 2.02
CA ARG A 400 -10.78 30.92 2.81
C ARG A 400 -9.32 31.12 3.19
N TYR A 401 -8.51 31.60 2.25
CA TYR A 401 -7.12 31.93 2.52
C TYR A 401 -7.02 32.97 3.64
N LEU A 402 -7.82 34.03 3.59
CA LEU A 402 -7.82 35.07 4.62
C LEU A 402 -8.25 34.53 5.99
N SER A 403 -9.33 33.74 6.04
CA SER A 403 -9.75 33.10 7.31
C SER A 403 -8.66 32.20 7.90
N SER A 404 -7.90 31.49 7.06
CA SER A 404 -6.79 30.64 7.51
C SER A 404 -5.54 31.39 7.98
N LEU A 405 -5.54 32.73 7.94
CA LEU A 405 -4.49 33.56 8.56
C LEU A 405 -4.88 34.03 9.97
N ASP A 406 -6.18 33.97 10.29
CA ASP A 406 -6.73 34.39 11.59
C ASP A 406 -6.78 33.24 12.62
N ASP A 407 -6.67 31.99 12.15
CA ASP A 407 -6.49 30.75 12.94
C ASP A 407 -5.00 30.41 13.14
#